data_AF-A0A0L0NEU0-F1
#
_entry.id   AF-A0A0L0NEU0-F1
#
_cell.length_a   1.000
_cell.length_b   1.000
_cell.length_c   1.000
_cell.angle_alpha   90.00
_cell.angle_beta   90.00
_cell.angle_gamma   90.00
#
_symmetry.space_group_name_H-M   'P 1'
#
loop_
_entity.id
_entity.type
_entity.pdbx_description
1 polymer ?
#
loop_
_entity_poly.entity_id
_entity_poly.type
_entity_poly.pdbx_seq_one_letter_code
_entity_poly.pdbx_strand_id
1 'polypeptide(L)'
;MLFSASSPSRDASSSRPPRARSNPLVGNYGPAQTQQPSKEDAPVSTEQSRPSRPPMSSAEVPPNAAMPPPPPPPPAATGTPPSASETAAAKPDHPYTAADASTPLNLDIASIIANKSAAYGRALGIGDPLTRPKVRTKAVAGRTVFVKDRLTPTSAPTPMVALRVLDRMCRDQKIRNKYHSQKFHERKGLKKKRLRSQRWRGRFKTGFKAAVSRVLELKKQGW
;
A
#
# COMPACT_ATOMS: atom_id res chain seq x y z
N MET A 1 31.48 53.13 -1.39
CA MET A 1 32.52 53.09 -0.33
C MET A 1 31.96 52.23 0.80
N LEU A 2 32.52 51.18 1.36
CA LEU A 2 33.74 50.37 1.16
C LEU A 2 33.38 49.03 1.84
N PHE A 3 33.61 47.89 1.18
CA PHE A 3 33.52 46.57 1.81
C PHE A 3 34.80 46.35 2.62
N SER A 4 34.70 46.11 3.92
CA SER A 4 35.83 45.73 4.76
C SER A 4 35.71 44.25 5.12
N ALA A 5 36.50 43.42 4.43
CA ALA A 5 36.74 42.03 4.78
C ALA A 5 37.74 41.97 5.94
N SER A 6 37.40 41.28 7.02
CA SER A 6 38.33 40.95 8.12
C SER A 6 38.55 39.44 8.14
N SER A 7 39.82 39.07 8.01
CA SER A 7 40.35 37.70 7.92
C SER A 7 40.12 36.88 9.20
N PRO A 8 39.97 35.54 9.11
CA PRO A 8 39.83 34.69 10.28
C PRO A 8 41.16 34.48 11.01
N SER A 9 41.18 34.79 12.31
CA SER A 9 42.24 34.41 13.24
C SER A 9 42.38 32.89 13.30
N ARG A 10 43.59 32.38 13.06
CA ARG A 10 43.99 31.00 13.30
C ARG A 10 44.26 30.86 14.80
N ASP A 11 43.30 30.34 15.55
CA ASP A 11 43.55 29.94 16.93
C ASP A 11 44.34 28.64 17.00
N ALA A 12 45.37 28.73 17.83
CA ALA A 12 46.42 27.77 18.05
C ALA A 12 45.93 26.44 18.63
N SER A 13 46.53 25.36 18.15
CA SER A 13 46.35 23.99 18.63
C SER A 13 46.81 23.83 20.08
N SER A 14 45.88 23.79 21.04
CA SER A 14 46.16 23.21 22.36
C SER A 14 46.08 21.69 22.27
N SER A 15 47.21 21.01 22.38
CA SER A 15 47.34 19.55 22.50
C SER A 15 46.76 19.06 23.84
N ARG A 16 45.45 18.80 23.87
CA ARG A 16 44.81 18.11 24.99
C ARG A 16 44.67 16.62 24.65
N PRO A 17 45.21 15.67 25.46
CA PRO A 17 45.01 14.26 25.18
C PRO A 17 43.52 13.90 25.28
N PRO A 18 43.03 12.94 24.47
CA PRO A 18 41.61 12.60 24.42
C PRO A 18 41.18 12.01 25.78
N ARG A 19 40.28 12.69 26.46
CA ARG A 19 39.63 12.15 27.66
C ARG A 19 38.87 10.88 27.28
N ALA A 20 39.19 9.78 27.96
CA ALA A 20 38.45 8.54 27.86
C ALA A 20 36.96 8.81 28.10
N ARG A 21 36.10 8.41 27.16
CA ARG A 21 34.64 8.54 27.29
C ARG A 21 34.16 7.50 28.31
N SER A 22 34.12 7.87 29.59
CA SER A 22 33.40 7.10 30.60
C SER A 22 31.91 7.42 30.54
N ASN A 23 31.09 6.38 30.49
CA ASN A 23 29.64 6.50 30.58
C ASN A 23 29.26 6.55 32.07
N PRO A 24 28.71 7.66 32.61
CA PRO A 24 28.44 7.80 34.04
C PRO A 24 27.31 6.89 34.54
N LEU A 25 26.62 6.17 33.66
CA LEU A 25 25.54 5.25 34.02
C LEU A 25 26.00 3.79 34.24
N VAL A 26 27.28 3.50 34.02
CA VAL A 26 27.88 2.19 34.28
C VAL A 26 29.03 2.44 35.23
N GLY A 27 28.84 2.09 36.51
CA GLY A 27 29.90 2.18 37.52
C GLY A 27 31.18 1.49 37.05
N ASN A 28 32.32 1.98 37.51
CA ASN A 28 33.67 1.52 37.16
C ASN A 28 33.84 0.00 37.41
N TYR A 29 33.48 -0.83 36.44
CA TYR A 29 33.97 -2.20 36.35
C TYR A 29 35.26 -2.16 35.54
N GLY A 30 36.40 -2.20 36.23
CA GLY A 30 37.65 -2.63 35.61
C GLY A 30 37.53 -4.12 35.27
N PRO A 31 37.88 -4.57 34.06
CA PRO A 31 37.88 -6.00 33.75
C PRO A 31 38.90 -6.70 34.64
N ALA A 32 38.47 -7.76 35.34
CA ALA A 32 39.36 -8.63 36.09
C ALA A 32 40.44 -9.19 35.15
N GLN A 33 41.69 -9.06 35.56
CA GLN A 33 42.84 -9.69 34.93
C GLN A 33 42.59 -11.20 34.90
N THR A 34 42.42 -11.78 33.72
CA THR A 34 42.36 -13.23 33.55
C THR A 34 43.71 -13.82 33.91
N GLN A 35 43.81 -14.40 35.11
CA GLN A 35 44.86 -15.36 35.43
C GLN A 35 44.64 -16.60 34.56
N GLN A 36 45.63 -16.94 33.74
CA GLN A 36 45.66 -18.20 33.00
C GLN A 36 45.87 -19.36 33.99
N PRO A 37 45.00 -20.38 34.02
CA PRO A 37 45.35 -21.65 34.64
C PRO A 37 46.16 -22.52 33.67
N SER A 38 47.14 -23.18 34.25
CA SER A 38 48.06 -24.17 33.72
C SER A 38 47.37 -25.35 33.01
N LYS A 39 48.09 -25.90 32.02
CA LYS A 39 47.83 -27.19 31.40
C LYS A 39 47.97 -28.30 32.45
N GLU A 40 47.02 -29.22 32.53
CA GLU A 40 47.22 -30.68 32.44
C GLU A 40 45.91 -31.45 32.75
N ASP A 41 45.80 -32.59 32.06
CA ASP A 41 44.95 -33.76 32.28
C ASP A 41 43.46 -33.77 31.86
N ALA A 42 43.21 -34.44 30.73
CA ALA A 42 42.07 -35.33 30.51
C ALA A 42 42.33 -36.66 31.26
N PRO A 43 41.35 -37.52 31.63
CA PRO A 43 40.15 -37.86 30.84
C PRO A 43 38.86 -38.04 31.66
N VAL A 44 37.72 -38.23 30.99
CA VAL A 44 36.69 -39.24 31.26
C VAL A 44 35.48 -38.97 30.37
N SER A 45 35.16 -39.99 29.57
CA SER A 45 33.96 -40.07 28.73
C SER A 45 32.70 -40.01 29.56
N THR A 46 31.72 -39.22 29.12
CA THR A 46 30.32 -39.41 29.50
C THR A 46 29.49 -39.24 28.22
N GLU A 47 29.24 -40.37 27.55
CA GLU A 47 28.19 -40.47 26.52
C GLU A 47 26.84 -40.23 27.21
N GLN A 48 26.28 -39.03 27.01
CA GLN A 48 24.90 -38.75 27.33
C GLN A 48 24.10 -38.57 26.04
N SER A 49 23.20 -39.52 25.85
CA SER A 49 22.32 -39.70 24.71
C SER A 49 21.46 -38.46 24.46
N ARG A 50 21.57 -37.92 23.26
CA ARG A 50 20.77 -36.79 22.76
C ARG A 50 19.37 -37.30 22.41
N PRO A 51 18.27 -36.67 22.88
CA PRO A 51 16.93 -37.04 22.42
C PRO A 51 16.73 -36.62 20.96
N SER A 52 16.19 -37.55 20.18
CA SER A 52 15.87 -37.43 18.77
C SER A 52 14.79 -36.38 18.51
N ARG A 53 15.07 -35.53 17.51
CA ARG A 53 14.15 -34.51 16.97
C ARG A 53 13.16 -35.20 16.02
N PRO A 54 11.83 -34.95 16.12
CA PRO A 54 10.88 -35.52 15.17
C PRO A 54 11.04 -34.87 13.77
N PRO A 55 10.87 -35.63 12.68
CA PRO A 55 10.95 -35.08 11.33
C PRO A 55 9.74 -34.18 11.05
N MET A 56 10.02 -32.92 10.67
CA MET A 56 9.01 -32.03 10.13
C MET A 56 8.61 -32.54 8.75
N SER A 57 7.32 -32.86 8.60
CA SER A 57 6.67 -33.11 7.32
C SER A 57 6.75 -31.84 6.47
N SER A 58 7.71 -31.80 5.56
CA SER A 58 7.67 -30.93 4.38
C SER A 58 6.85 -31.64 3.32
N ALA A 59 5.54 -31.34 3.26
CA ALA A 59 4.78 -31.55 2.04
C ALA A 59 5.09 -30.40 1.11
N GLU A 60 6.06 -30.64 0.22
CA GLU A 60 6.39 -29.81 -0.92
C GLU A 60 5.19 -29.83 -1.88
N VAL A 61 4.62 -28.65 -2.16
CA VAL A 61 3.52 -28.48 -3.10
C VAL A 61 4.10 -28.39 -4.52
N PRO A 62 3.86 -29.35 -5.42
CA PRO A 62 4.28 -29.22 -6.81
C PRO A 62 3.37 -28.22 -7.55
N PRO A 63 3.92 -27.33 -8.40
CA PRO A 63 3.15 -26.35 -9.15
C PRO A 63 2.76 -26.93 -10.52
N ASN A 64 1.76 -27.80 -10.58
CA ASN A 64 0.96 -28.04 -11.79
C ASN A 64 -0.14 -29.06 -11.51
N ALA A 65 -1.28 -28.61 -11.00
CA ALA A 65 -2.51 -29.36 -11.13
C ALA A 65 -3.35 -28.63 -12.20
N ALA A 66 -3.37 -29.23 -13.38
CA ALA A 66 -4.21 -28.83 -14.50
C ALA A 66 -5.68 -28.79 -14.04
N MET A 67 -6.24 -27.60 -13.88
CA MET A 67 -7.69 -27.44 -13.88
C MET A 67 -8.19 -27.69 -15.31
N PRO A 68 -9.15 -28.59 -15.54
CA PRO A 68 -9.78 -28.66 -16.85
C PRO A 68 -10.54 -27.34 -17.12
N PRO A 69 -10.47 -26.79 -18.34
CA PRO A 69 -11.24 -25.59 -18.69
C PRO A 69 -12.75 -25.88 -18.57
N PRO A 70 -13.58 -24.85 -18.29
CA PRO A 70 -15.03 -25.03 -18.27
C PRO A 70 -15.53 -25.50 -19.65
N PRO A 71 -16.57 -26.34 -19.70
CA PRO A 71 -17.10 -26.83 -20.97
C PRO A 71 -17.65 -25.67 -21.82
N PRO A 72 -17.52 -25.74 -23.16
CA PRO A 72 -18.09 -24.74 -24.06
C PRO A 72 -19.63 -24.73 -23.97
N PRO A 73 -20.28 -23.58 -24.23
CA PRO A 73 -21.73 -23.50 -24.33
C PRO A 73 -22.24 -24.35 -25.51
N PRO A 74 -23.45 -24.94 -25.42
CA PRO A 74 -24.02 -25.74 -26.52
C PRO A 74 -24.25 -24.87 -27.76
N PRO A 75 -24.07 -25.43 -28.98
CA PRO A 75 -24.32 -24.72 -30.23
C PRO A 75 -25.81 -24.36 -30.35
N ALA A 76 -26.08 -23.10 -30.73
CA ALA A 76 -27.41 -22.62 -31.02
C ALA A 76 -28.06 -23.50 -32.10
N ALA A 77 -29.22 -24.06 -31.79
CA ALA A 77 -30.01 -24.84 -32.72
C ALA A 77 -30.33 -24.00 -33.97
N THR A 78 -29.90 -24.49 -35.12
CA THR A 78 -30.34 -24.06 -36.44
C THR A 78 -31.84 -24.30 -36.57
N GLY A 79 -32.62 -23.24 -36.33
CA GLY A 79 -34.04 -23.19 -36.64
C GLY A 79 -34.24 -23.02 -38.13
N THR A 80 -34.57 -24.11 -38.80
CA THR A 80 -35.18 -24.17 -40.13
C THR A 80 -36.42 -23.26 -40.16
N PRO A 81 -36.58 -22.33 -41.12
CA PRO A 81 -37.85 -21.64 -41.29
C PRO A 81 -38.88 -22.62 -41.87
N PRO A 82 -40.11 -22.70 -41.33
CA PRO A 82 -41.18 -23.41 -42.01
C PRO A 82 -41.60 -22.60 -43.24
N SER A 83 -41.56 -23.27 -44.38
CA SER A 83 -42.33 -22.90 -45.56
C SER A 83 -43.81 -22.99 -45.23
N ALA A 84 -44.54 -21.89 -45.37
CA ALA A 84 -46.00 -21.86 -45.31
C ALA A 84 -46.54 -20.89 -46.36
N SER A 85 -47.04 -21.51 -47.44
CA SER A 85 -48.33 -21.27 -48.11
C SER A 85 -48.79 -19.84 -48.43
N GLU A 86 -49.04 -19.63 -49.73
CA GLU A 86 -49.96 -18.63 -50.28
C GLU A 86 -51.24 -18.45 -49.46
N THR A 87 -51.65 -17.20 -49.24
CA THR A 87 -53.09 -16.87 -49.20
C THR A 87 -53.33 -15.41 -49.59
N ALA A 88 -54.11 -15.27 -50.68
CA ALA A 88 -55.08 -14.23 -51.02
C ALA A 88 -54.87 -12.77 -50.57
N ALA A 89 -54.81 -11.88 -51.56
CA ALA A 89 -54.96 -10.44 -51.40
C ALA A 89 -56.36 -10.08 -50.82
N ALA A 90 -56.38 -9.54 -49.59
CA ALA A 90 -57.55 -8.91 -48.99
C ALA A 90 -57.41 -7.38 -49.09
N LYS A 91 -58.51 -6.70 -49.45
CA LYS A 91 -58.61 -5.22 -49.46
C LYS A 91 -58.56 -4.67 -48.03
N PRO A 92 -57.90 -3.53 -47.76
CA PRO A 92 -57.82 -2.96 -46.42
C PRO A 92 -59.12 -2.23 -46.03
N ASP A 93 -59.71 -2.63 -44.90
CA ASP A 93 -60.94 -2.04 -44.31
C ASP A 93 -60.68 -0.82 -43.40
N HIS A 94 -59.43 -0.36 -43.27
CA HIS A 94 -59.08 0.73 -42.34
C HIS A 94 -58.09 1.73 -42.96
N PRO A 95 -58.23 3.04 -42.68
CA PRO A 95 -57.36 4.09 -43.22
C PRO A 95 -55.93 4.04 -42.66
N TYR A 96 -55.65 3.19 -41.66
CA TYR A 96 -54.29 2.99 -41.13
C TYR A 96 -54.03 1.50 -40.94
N THR A 97 -53.06 0.96 -41.69
CA THR A 97 -52.64 -0.45 -41.62
C THR A 97 -51.21 -0.49 -41.08
N ALA A 98 -51.00 -1.05 -39.88
CA ALA A 98 -49.69 -1.13 -39.24
C ALA A 98 -48.68 -2.05 -39.98
N ALA A 99 -49.15 -2.80 -40.97
CA ALA A 99 -48.35 -3.67 -41.84
C ALA A 99 -48.16 -3.11 -43.26
N ASP A 100 -48.51 -1.83 -43.50
CA ASP A 100 -48.30 -1.21 -44.80
C ASP A 100 -46.79 -1.02 -45.05
N ALA A 101 -46.25 -1.91 -45.89
CA ALA A 101 -44.84 -1.92 -46.30
C ALA A 101 -44.49 -0.75 -47.25
N SER A 102 -45.46 0.07 -47.67
CA SER A 102 -45.26 1.19 -48.59
C SER A 102 -44.49 2.36 -47.98
N THR A 103 -44.46 2.48 -46.65
CA THR A 103 -43.54 3.36 -45.93
C THR A 103 -42.48 2.52 -45.24
N PRO A 104 -41.27 2.37 -45.81
CA PRO A 104 -40.19 1.63 -45.17
C PRO A 104 -39.62 2.47 -44.03
N LEU A 105 -40.30 2.47 -42.89
CA LEU A 105 -39.66 2.77 -41.63
C LEU A 105 -38.74 1.59 -41.32
N ASN A 106 -37.53 1.62 -41.89
CA ASN A 106 -36.44 0.71 -41.56
C ASN A 106 -35.97 1.03 -40.12
N LEU A 107 -36.79 0.68 -39.12
CA LEU A 107 -36.36 0.65 -37.72
C LEU A 107 -35.49 -0.59 -37.54
N ASP A 108 -34.22 -0.47 -37.88
CA ASP A 108 -33.24 -1.47 -37.49
C ASP A 108 -33.09 -1.42 -35.96
N ILE A 109 -33.75 -2.37 -35.30
CA ILE A 109 -33.74 -2.52 -33.85
C ILE A 109 -32.30 -2.65 -33.34
N ALA A 110 -31.41 -3.28 -34.11
CA ALA A 110 -30.00 -3.39 -33.74
C ALA A 110 -29.32 -2.02 -33.74
N SER A 111 -29.56 -1.16 -34.74
CA SER A 111 -29.06 0.22 -34.76
C SER A 111 -29.57 1.07 -33.59
N ILE A 112 -30.84 0.90 -33.20
CA ILE A 112 -31.46 1.64 -32.09
C ILE A 112 -30.83 1.20 -30.77
N ILE A 113 -30.69 -0.11 -30.56
CA ILE A 113 -30.02 -0.67 -29.38
C ILE A 113 -28.55 -0.26 -29.36
N ALA A 114 -27.86 -0.29 -30.51
CA ALA A 114 -26.46 0.14 -30.62
C ALA A 114 -26.29 1.62 -30.31
N ASN A 115 -27.14 2.49 -30.85
CA ASN A 115 -27.09 3.93 -30.59
C ASN A 115 -27.44 4.25 -29.12
N LYS A 116 -28.44 3.58 -28.56
CA LYS A 116 -28.86 3.78 -27.17
C LYS A 116 -27.82 3.23 -26.18
N SER A 117 -27.22 2.08 -26.47
CA SER A 117 -26.12 1.51 -25.68
C SER A 117 -24.82 2.32 -25.81
N ALA A 118 -24.49 2.84 -26.99
CA ALA A 118 -23.35 3.74 -27.19
C ALA A 118 -23.57 5.10 -26.50
N ALA A 119 -24.78 5.65 -26.52
CA ALA A 119 -25.13 6.87 -25.79
C ALA A 119 -25.05 6.67 -24.26
N TYR A 120 -25.58 5.55 -23.76
CA TYR A 120 -25.47 5.16 -22.36
C TYR A 120 -24.01 4.93 -21.93
N GLY A 121 -23.23 4.22 -22.75
CA GLY A 121 -21.80 4.03 -22.54
C GLY A 121 -21.04 5.35 -22.49
N ARG A 122 -21.35 6.32 -23.37
CA ARG A 122 -20.81 7.68 -23.30
C ARG A 122 -21.21 8.42 -22.02
N ALA A 123 -22.47 8.30 -21.58
CA ALA A 123 -22.97 8.96 -20.36
C ALA A 123 -22.33 8.42 -19.07
N LEU A 124 -22.05 7.11 -18.99
CA LEU A 124 -21.29 6.52 -17.88
C LEU A 124 -19.78 6.77 -17.99
N GLY A 125 -19.33 7.47 -19.02
CA GLY A 125 -17.91 7.66 -19.31
C GLY A 125 -17.21 6.36 -19.69
N ILE A 126 -17.94 5.32 -20.09
CA ILE A 126 -17.47 4.03 -20.63
C ILE A 126 -17.34 4.16 -22.17
N GLY A 127 -16.77 5.27 -22.65
CA GLY A 127 -16.44 5.47 -24.08
C GLY A 127 -15.07 4.88 -24.43
N ASP A 128 -14.68 4.99 -25.71
CA ASP A 128 -13.34 4.60 -26.18
C ASP A 128 -12.24 5.25 -25.31
N PRO A 129 -11.36 4.47 -24.65
CA PRO A 129 -10.30 4.99 -23.79
C PRO A 129 -9.34 5.97 -24.48
N LEU A 130 -9.24 5.94 -25.81
CA LEU A 130 -8.42 6.86 -26.60
C LEU A 130 -9.03 8.28 -26.69
N THR A 131 -10.35 8.40 -26.56
CA THR A 131 -11.08 9.67 -26.65
C THR A 131 -11.20 10.39 -25.30
N ARG A 132 -10.81 9.73 -24.20
CA ARG A 132 -10.93 10.29 -22.85
C ARG A 132 -9.76 11.23 -22.53
N PRO A 133 -9.99 12.30 -21.76
CA PRO A 133 -8.89 13.12 -21.26
C PRO A 133 -7.92 12.27 -20.43
N LYS A 134 -6.63 12.31 -20.80
CA LYS A 134 -5.58 11.53 -20.13
C LYS A 134 -5.41 11.97 -18.68
N VAL A 135 -5.81 11.13 -17.74
CA VAL A 135 -5.61 11.38 -16.30
C VAL A 135 -4.12 11.31 -15.98
N ARG A 136 -3.62 12.31 -15.24
CA ARG A 136 -2.21 12.38 -14.83
C ARG A 136 -1.93 11.41 -13.67
N THR A 137 -1.49 10.20 -13.99
CA THR A 137 -1.18 9.12 -13.02
C THR A 137 0.25 9.18 -12.46
N LYS A 138 0.73 10.37 -12.09
CA LYS A 138 2.04 10.51 -11.41
C LYS A 138 1.90 10.22 -9.91
N ALA A 139 3.01 9.94 -9.22
CA ALA A 139 3.06 9.76 -7.76
C ALA A 139 2.48 10.96 -6.95
N VAL A 140 2.36 12.14 -7.59
CA VAL A 140 1.70 13.33 -7.04
C VAL A 140 0.20 13.11 -6.84
N ALA A 141 -0.46 12.30 -7.68
CA ALA A 141 -1.91 12.11 -7.66
C ALA A 141 -2.41 11.62 -6.28
N GLY A 142 -1.70 10.69 -5.65
CA GLY A 142 -2.02 10.20 -4.30
C GLY A 142 -1.69 11.18 -3.16
N ARG A 143 -1.26 12.40 -3.47
CA ARG A 143 -0.97 13.48 -2.52
C ARG A 143 -1.71 14.78 -2.88
N THR A 144 -2.82 14.66 -3.59
CA THR A 144 -3.68 15.79 -3.94
C THR A 144 -4.86 15.85 -2.97
N VAL A 145 -5.30 17.05 -2.62
CA VAL A 145 -6.50 17.31 -1.81
C VAL A 145 -7.34 18.33 -2.57
N PHE A 146 -8.60 17.99 -2.83
CA PHE A 146 -9.54 18.84 -3.56
C PHE A 146 -10.24 19.83 -2.64
N VAL A 147 -10.45 21.07 -3.07
CA VAL A 147 -11.27 22.02 -2.32
C VAL A 147 -12.73 21.82 -2.71
N LYS A 148 -13.55 21.31 -1.78
CA LYS A 148 -14.98 20.98 -1.93
C LYS A 148 -15.67 21.08 -0.58
N ASP A 149 -16.93 21.49 -0.54
CA ASP A 149 -17.70 21.75 0.69
C ASP A 149 -17.67 20.61 1.72
N ARG A 150 -17.58 19.35 1.27
CA ARG A 150 -17.53 18.20 2.16
C ARG A 150 -16.09 17.87 2.57
N LEU A 151 -15.87 17.77 3.88
CA LEU A 151 -14.62 17.29 4.45
C LEU A 151 -14.51 15.77 4.27
N THR A 152 -13.50 15.33 3.52
CA THR A 152 -13.15 13.91 3.32
C THR A 152 -11.62 13.75 3.43
N PRO A 153 -11.07 12.53 3.48
CA PRO A 153 -9.61 12.34 3.50
C PRO A 153 -8.88 12.97 2.30
N THR A 154 -9.59 13.20 1.18
CA THR A 154 -9.06 13.75 -0.06
C THR A 154 -9.72 15.07 -0.45
N SER A 155 -10.59 15.65 0.38
CA SER A 155 -11.22 16.95 0.11
C SER A 155 -11.47 17.78 1.36
N ALA A 156 -11.50 19.11 1.21
CA ALA A 156 -11.78 20.02 2.30
C ALA A 156 -12.51 21.29 1.82
N PRO A 157 -13.38 21.89 2.65
CA PRO A 157 -14.23 23.03 2.25
C PRO A 157 -13.45 24.30 1.92
N THR A 158 -12.42 24.62 2.72
CA THR A 158 -11.61 25.83 2.53
C THR A 158 -10.18 25.47 2.17
N PRO A 159 -9.46 26.34 1.44
CA PRO A 159 -8.06 26.09 1.07
C PRO A 159 -7.17 25.93 2.31
N MET A 160 -7.43 26.68 3.40
CA MET A 160 -6.69 26.52 4.65
C MET A 160 -6.86 25.13 5.27
N VAL A 161 -8.08 24.61 5.29
CA VAL A 161 -8.36 23.25 5.79
C VAL A 161 -7.76 22.21 4.85
N ALA A 162 -7.81 22.44 3.53
CA ALA A 162 -7.19 21.56 2.54
C ALA A 162 -5.68 21.41 2.78
N LEU A 163 -4.98 22.51 3.09
CA LEU A 163 -3.56 22.47 3.45
C LEU A 163 -3.29 21.67 4.72
N ARG A 164 -4.15 21.78 5.74
CA ARG A 164 -4.03 20.97 6.97
C ARG A 164 -4.25 19.48 6.72
N VAL A 165 -5.24 19.14 5.89
CA VAL A 165 -5.51 17.76 5.46
C VAL A 165 -4.32 17.21 4.67
N LEU A 166 -3.77 18.01 3.74
CA LEU A 166 -2.58 17.66 2.97
C LEU A 166 -1.36 17.39 3.87
N ASP A 167 -1.13 18.25 4.86
CA ASP A 167 -0.03 18.12 5.82
C ASP A 167 -0.20 16.87 6.70
N ARG A 168 -1.41 16.58 7.19
CA ARG A 168 -1.74 15.32 7.87
C ARG A 168 -1.43 14.10 6.99
N MET A 169 -1.90 14.12 5.74
CA MET A 169 -1.62 13.04 4.79
C MET A 169 -0.11 12.83 4.57
N CYS A 170 0.66 13.92 4.47
CA CYS A 170 2.12 13.85 4.35
C CYS A 170 2.80 13.25 5.60
N ARG A 171 2.28 13.54 6.79
CA ARG A 171 2.75 12.96 8.07
C ARG A 171 2.44 11.47 8.16
N ASP A 172 1.23 11.05 7.82
CA ASP A 172 0.79 9.65 7.88
C ASP A 172 1.62 8.77 6.93
N GLN A 173 1.90 9.28 5.73
CA GLN A 173 2.77 8.64 4.74
C GLN A 173 4.29 8.74 5.07
N LYS A 174 4.64 9.47 6.15
CA LYS A 174 6.00 9.70 6.65
C LYS A 174 6.95 10.29 5.61
N ILE A 175 6.45 11.20 4.76
CA ILE A 175 7.20 11.73 3.61
C ILE A 175 8.45 12.48 4.06
N ARG A 176 8.33 13.36 5.06
CA ARG A 176 9.47 14.12 5.60
C ARG A 176 10.57 13.21 6.15
N ASN A 177 10.19 12.14 6.85
CA ASN A 177 11.13 11.16 7.38
C ASN A 177 11.82 10.37 6.26
N LYS A 178 11.07 9.98 5.22
CA LYS A 178 11.64 9.32 4.03
C LYS A 178 12.65 10.23 3.34
N TYR A 179 12.30 11.49 3.11
CA TYR A 179 13.19 12.50 2.53
C TYR A 179 14.51 12.61 3.32
N HIS A 180 14.43 12.81 4.64
CA HIS A 180 15.64 12.90 5.46
C HIS A 180 16.46 11.60 5.48
N SER A 181 15.81 10.44 5.47
CA SER A 181 16.51 9.14 5.43
C SER A 181 17.14 8.82 4.07
N GLN A 182 16.68 9.46 3.00
CA GLN A 182 17.21 9.30 1.65
C GLN A 182 18.31 10.33 1.33
N LYS A 183 18.36 11.45 2.07
CA LYS A 183 19.37 12.51 1.89
C LYS A 183 20.81 11.98 1.98
N PHE A 184 21.06 10.99 2.84
CA PHE A 184 22.38 10.37 3.01
C PHE A 184 22.27 8.85 3.01
N HIS A 185 23.28 8.19 2.46
CA HIS A 185 23.35 6.74 2.50
C HIS A 185 23.57 6.23 3.93
N GLU A 186 22.62 5.46 4.45
CA GLU A 186 22.76 4.72 5.70
C GLU A 186 23.19 3.28 5.41
N ARG A 187 24.36 2.87 5.95
CA ARG A 187 24.85 1.49 5.82
C ARG A 187 23.82 0.50 6.37
N LYS A 188 23.68 -0.67 5.72
CA LYS A 188 22.68 -1.70 6.07
C LYS A 188 22.72 -2.09 7.56
N GLY A 189 23.92 -2.23 8.15
CA GLY A 189 24.08 -2.57 9.58
C GLY A 189 23.57 -1.47 10.53
N LEU A 190 23.89 -0.21 10.24
CA LEU A 190 23.41 0.94 11.02
C LEU A 190 21.88 1.07 10.93
N LYS A 191 21.32 0.92 9.73
CA LYS A 191 19.87 0.89 9.51
C LYS A 191 19.17 -0.18 10.33
N LYS A 192 19.71 -1.40 10.37
CA LYS A 192 19.17 -2.50 11.19
C LYS A 192 19.20 -2.15 12.69
N LYS A 193 20.32 -1.63 13.20
CA LYS A 193 20.45 -1.21 14.61
C LYS A 193 19.44 -0.10 14.96
N ARG A 194 19.34 0.93 14.13
CA ARG A 194 18.37 2.02 14.30
C ARG A 194 16.93 1.52 14.31
N LEU A 195 16.55 0.68 13.34
CA LEU A 195 15.19 0.12 13.25
C LEU A 195 14.86 -0.78 14.45
N ARG A 196 15.81 -1.59 14.94
CA ARG A 196 15.64 -2.41 16.15
C ARG A 196 15.36 -1.52 17.36
N SER A 197 16.18 -0.50 17.59
CA SER A 197 15.99 0.44 18.70
C SER A 197 14.66 1.21 18.58
N GLN A 198 14.32 1.69 17.38
CA GLN A 198 13.07 2.42 17.13
C GLN A 198 11.83 1.57 17.41
N ARG A 199 11.81 0.31 16.95
CA ARG A 199 10.71 -0.63 17.21
C ARG A 199 10.59 -0.95 18.70
N TRP A 200 11.71 -1.16 19.38
CA TRP A 200 11.72 -1.39 20.83
C TRP A 200 11.15 -0.20 21.60
N ARG A 201 11.61 1.03 21.32
CA ARG A 201 11.07 2.25 21.93
C ARG A 201 9.57 2.41 21.66
N GLY A 202 9.12 2.06 20.45
CA GLY A 202 7.71 2.07 20.08
C GLY A 202 6.88 1.11 20.94
N ARG A 203 7.31 -0.16 21.05
CA ARG A 203 6.63 -1.17 21.87
C ARG A 203 6.67 -0.83 23.36
N PHE A 204 7.81 -0.39 23.87
CA PHE A 204 7.97 0.06 25.25
C PHE A 204 7.01 1.21 25.57
N LYS A 205 6.96 2.24 24.72
CA LYS A 205 6.03 3.37 24.91
C LYS A 205 4.57 2.93 24.93
N THR A 206 4.18 1.99 24.08
CA THR A 206 2.82 1.44 24.07
C THR A 206 2.51 0.68 25.37
N GLY A 207 3.38 -0.23 25.79
CA GLY A 207 3.20 -0.98 27.04
C GLY A 207 3.20 -0.08 28.28
N PHE A 208 4.09 0.91 28.32
CA PHE A 208 4.14 1.89 29.40
C PHE A 208 2.85 2.71 29.50
N LYS A 209 2.32 3.20 28.37
CA LYS A 209 1.03 3.91 28.35
C LYS A 209 -0.12 3.03 28.83
N ALA A 210 -0.14 1.76 28.45
CA ALA A 210 -1.16 0.81 28.90
C ALA A 210 -1.07 0.58 30.43
N ALA A 211 0.13 0.43 30.97
CA ALA A 211 0.34 0.31 32.41
C ALA A 211 -0.13 1.55 33.17
N VAL A 212 0.23 2.76 32.70
CA VAL A 212 -0.24 4.02 33.30
C VAL A 212 -1.76 4.15 33.23
N SER A 213 -2.38 3.81 32.09
CA SER A 213 -3.84 3.77 31.96
C SER A 213 -4.45 2.83 32.99
N ARG A 214 -3.86 1.64 33.16
CA ARG A 214 -4.33 0.65 34.13
C ARG A 214 -4.21 1.13 35.58
N VAL A 215 -3.10 1.80 35.92
CA VAL A 215 -2.92 2.40 37.25
C VAL A 215 -3.97 3.49 37.50
N LEU A 216 -4.27 4.32 36.50
CA LEU A 216 -5.32 5.34 36.62
C LEU A 216 -6.72 4.72 36.77
N GLU A 217 -7.00 3.61 36.09
CA GLU A 217 -8.24 2.85 36.26
C GLU A 217 -8.38 2.29 37.68
N LEU A 218 -7.34 1.66 38.21
CA LEU A 218 -7.34 1.09 39.56
C LEU A 218 -7.48 2.19 40.62
N LYS A 219 -6.74 3.30 40.47
CA LYS A 219 -6.88 4.48 41.31
C LYS A 219 -8.33 5.01 41.30
N LYS A 220 -8.99 5.04 40.14
CA LYS A 220 -10.40 5.48 40.02
C LYS A 220 -11.36 4.55 40.76
N GLN A 221 -11.04 3.26 40.82
CA GLN A 221 -11.81 2.25 41.56
C GLN A 221 -11.53 2.28 43.07
N GLY A 222 -10.50 3.00 43.52
CA GLY A 222 -10.10 3.09 44.92
C GLY A 222 -9.14 1.99 45.39
N TRP A 223 -8.54 1.25 44.44
CA TRP A 223 -7.40 0.37 44.70
C TRP A 223 -6.10 1.15 44.84
#